data_AF-S3L9K6-F1
#
_entry.id   AF-S3L9K6-F1
#
_cell.length_a   1.000
_cell.length_b   1.000
_cell.length_c   1.000
_cell.angle_alpha   90.00
_cell.angle_beta   90.00
_cell.angle_gamma   90.00
#
_symmetry.space_group_name_H-M   'P 1'
#
loop_
_entity.id
_entity.type
_entity.pdbx_description
1 polymer ?
#
loop_
_entity_poly.entity_id
_entity_poly.type
_entity_poly.pdbx_seq_one_letter_code
_entity_poly.pdbx_strand_id
1 'polypeptide(L)'
;MRKYKEIKSESGKASATLAQVGGGLILSGGFYALGRLFGKVLLPKIFGVAIHPFAYMILFVALVSALGIIPEGLRTGAKKLQSFFTGTLILIIMVGVGADTSLKELLDAITFGNVVIAFLIVVGAILGSAVTGYLVGFYPIDSAITAGLCMANRGGSGDLAVLGASKRMGLMAYAQLSSRLGGGIVLVIGSILFSLLS
;
A
#
# COMPACT_ATOMS: atom_id res chain seq x y z
N MET A 1 -33.51 1.05 -0.48
CA MET A 1 -32.70 1.05 -1.71
C MET A 1 -31.57 2.06 -1.60
N ARG A 2 -30.37 1.65 -1.15
CA ARG A 2 -29.13 2.45 -1.29
C ARG A 2 -28.35 1.84 -2.44
N LYS A 3 -28.32 2.56 -3.57
CA LYS A 3 -27.82 2.12 -4.87
C LYS A 3 -26.42 1.50 -4.77
N TYR A 4 -26.33 0.20 -5.02
CA TYR A 4 -25.13 -0.46 -5.52
C TYR A 4 -24.94 0.03 -6.95
N LYS A 5 -24.31 1.20 -7.11
CA LYS A 5 -23.93 1.70 -8.42
C LYS A 5 -22.79 0.80 -8.88
N GLU A 6 -23.11 -0.08 -9.81
CA GLU A 6 -22.18 -0.95 -10.51
C GLU A 6 -20.88 -0.20 -10.78
N ILE A 7 -19.80 -0.70 -10.18
CA ILE A 7 -18.45 -0.34 -10.58
C ILE A 7 -18.35 -0.88 -12.00
N LYS A 8 -18.40 0.04 -12.98
CA LYS A 8 -18.16 -0.25 -14.38
C LYS A 8 -16.94 -1.17 -14.46
N SER A 9 -17.20 -2.40 -14.89
CA SER A 9 -16.23 -3.28 -15.54
C SER A 9 -15.26 -2.43 -16.37
N GLU A 10 -13.95 -2.58 -16.13
CA GLU A 10 -12.87 -1.98 -16.90
C GLU A 10 -12.97 -2.47 -18.36
N SER A 11 -13.88 -1.87 -19.12
CA SER A 11 -13.96 -1.96 -20.56
C SER A 11 -12.90 -1.03 -21.15
N GLY A 12 -11.74 -1.61 -21.45
CA GLY A 12 -10.68 -0.92 -22.19
C GLY A 12 -9.28 -1.46 -21.90
N LYS A 13 -9.00 -2.72 -22.24
CA LYS A 13 -7.61 -3.20 -22.36
C LYS A 13 -6.95 -2.51 -23.57
N ALA A 14 -6.60 -1.24 -23.45
CA ALA A 14 -5.58 -0.64 -24.29
C ALA A 14 -4.26 -1.33 -23.91
N SER A 15 -3.73 -2.16 -24.81
CA SER A 15 -2.42 -2.78 -24.62
C SER A 15 -1.40 -1.66 -24.44
N ALA A 16 -0.94 -1.44 -23.19
CA ALA A 16 0.00 -0.35 -22.95
C ALA A 16 1.24 -0.57 -23.83
N THR A 17 1.55 0.41 -24.66
CA THR A 17 2.68 0.40 -25.59
C THR A 17 3.98 0.41 -24.80
N LEU A 18 5.06 -0.16 -25.35
CA LEU A 18 6.38 -0.15 -24.71
C LEU A 18 6.82 1.27 -24.32
N ALA A 19 6.51 2.27 -25.16
CA ALA A 19 6.75 3.68 -24.86
C ALA A 19 6.01 4.18 -23.60
N GLN A 20 4.79 3.72 -23.35
CA GLN A 20 4.02 4.09 -22.15
C GLN A 20 4.57 3.40 -20.89
N VAL A 21 5.04 2.16 -21.01
CA VAL A 21 5.72 1.44 -19.92
C VAL A 21 7.07 2.10 -19.59
N GLY A 22 7.85 2.45 -20.61
CA GLY A 22 9.10 3.19 -20.47
C GLY A 22 8.88 4.58 -19.85
N GLY A 23 7.85 5.30 -20.32
CA GLY A 23 7.42 6.56 -19.68
C GLY A 23 7.02 6.36 -18.22
N GLY A 24 6.33 5.26 -17.90
CA GLY A 24 5.96 4.91 -16.52
C GLY A 24 7.18 4.70 -15.63
N LEU A 25 8.25 4.10 -16.17
CA LEU A 25 9.53 3.90 -15.48
C LEU A 25 10.29 5.22 -15.27
N ILE A 26 10.31 6.10 -16.28
CA ILE A 26 10.91 7.45 -16.14
C ILE A 26 10.12 8.26 -15.11
N LEU A 27 8.80 8.18 -15.12
CA LEU A 27 7.94 8.88 -14.17
C LEU A 27 8.17 8.40 -12.73
N SER A 28 8.23 7.08 -12.49
CA SER A 28 8.52 6.56 -11.15
C SER A 28 9.94 6.90 -10.69
N GLY A 29 10.93 6.84 -11.57
CA GLY A 29 12.30 7.31 -11.30
C GLY A 29 12.36 8.81 -10.99
N GLY A 30 11.60 9.62 -11.72
CA GLY A 30 11.50 11.08 -11.53
C GLY A 30 10.89 11.43 -10.18
N PHE A 31 9.77 10.81 -9.81
CA PHE A 31 9.16 11.01 -8.48
C PHE A 31 10.05 10.53 -7.34
N TYR A 32 10.80 9.44 -7.54
CA TYR A 32 11.79 8.98 -6.57
C TYR A 32 12.94 9.99 -6.42
N ALA A 33 13.48 10.51 -7.53
CA ALA A 33 14.51 11.53 -7.52
C ALA A 33 14.02 12.82 -6.84
N LEU A 34 12.80 13.28 -7.14
CA LEU A 34 12.16 14.42 -6.49
C LEU A 34 11.96 14.18 -4.98
N GLY A 35 11.42 13.02 -4.58
CA GLY A 35 11.26 12.66 -3.17
C GLY A 35 12.60 12.62 -2.42
N ARG A 36 13.66 12.14 -3.06
CA ARG A 36 15.03 12.14 -2.50
C ARG A 36 15.63 13.54 -2.42
N LEU A 37 15.38 14.39 -3.41
CA LEU A 37 15.85 15.78 -3.42
C LEU A 37 15.22 16.57 -2.27
N PHE A 38 13.91 16.45 -2.07
CA PHE A 38 13.20 17.11 -0.98
C PHE A 38 13.56 16.51 0.39
N GLY A 39 13.66 15.18 0.50
CA GLY A 39 13.99 14.50 1.75
C GLY A 39 15.46 14.63 2.20
N LYS A 40 16.39 14.96 1.31
CA LYS A 40 17.82 15.11 1.66
C LYS A 40 18.37 16.53 1.57
N VAL A 41 17.91 17.33 0.61
CA VAL A 41 18.58 18.59 0.25
C VAL A 41 17.74 19.81 0.61
N LEU A 42 16.43 19.82 0.33
CA LEU A 42 15.59 21.02 0.54
C LEU A 42 14.90 21.08 1.90
N LEU A 43 14.23 20.02 2.35
CA LEU A 43 13.46 19.99 3.60
C LEU A 43 13.70 18.68 4.36
N PRO A 44 14.94 18.43 4.81
CA PRO A 44 15.25 17.23 5.58
C PRO A 44 14.54 17.21 6.94
N LYS A 45 14.16 18.38 7.47
CA LYS A 45 13.34 18.52 8.68
C LYS A 45 12.20 19.49 8.41
N ILE A 46 10.97 19.01 8.53
CA ILE A 46 9.79 19.87 8.58
C ILE A 46 9.32 19.85 10.04
N PHE A 47 9.33 21.01 10.71
CA PHE A 47 8.94 21.14 12.13
C PHE A 47 9.70 20.21 13.10
N GLY A 48 10.97 19.90 12.84
CA GLY A 48 11.79 19.03 13.69
C GLY A 48 11.66 17.53 13.41
N VAL A 49 10.75 17.14 12.50
CA VAL A 49 10.55 15.75 12.08
C VAL A 49 11.30 15.47 10.78
N ALA A 50 12.22 14.52 10.81
CA ALA A 50 12.93 13.97 9.66
C ALA A 50 12.00 13.04 8.86
N ILE A 51 11.41 13.59 7.81
CA ILE A 51 10.50 12.84 6.95
C ILE A 51 11.33 12.00 5.97
N HIS A 52 11.13 10.68 5.97
CA HIS A 52 11.82 9.77 5.07
C HIS A 52 11.52 10.12 3.59
N PRO A 53 12.49 10.06 2.67
CA PRO A 53 12.29 10.37 1.24
C PRO A 53 11.11 9.67 0.56
N PHE A 54 10.76 8.46 1.02
CA PHE A 54 9.62 7.70 0.50
C PHE A 54 8.27 8.35 0.85
N ALA A 55 8.14 8.97 2.03
CA ALA A 55 6.93 9.69 2.41
C ALA A 55 6.69 10.90 1.48
N TYR A 56 7.73 11.66 1.16
CA TYR A 56 7.66 12.74 0.18
C TYR A 56 7.27 12.24 -1.22
N MET A 57 7.89 11.15 -1.68
CA MET A 57 7.55 10.55 -2.97
C MET A 57 6.06 10.20 -3.05
N ILE A 58 5.51 9.54 -2.01
CA ILE A 58 4.10 9.15 -1.97
C ILE A 58 3.20 10.39 -1.99
N LEU A 59 3.52 11.41 -1.18
CA LEU A 59 2.74 12.64 -1.11
C LEU A 59 2.73 13.38 -2.45
N PHE A 60 3.87 13.50 -3.13
CA PHE A 60 3.95 14.12 -4.46
C PHE A 60 3.18 13.33 -5.51
N VAL A 61 3.32 11.99 -5.54
CA VAL A 61 2.58 11.14 -6.48
C VAL A 61 1.07 11.27 -6.24
N ALA A 62 0.63 11.27 -4.99
CA ALA A 62 -0.77 11.44 -4.63
C ALA A 62 -1.30 12.81 -5.06
N LEU A 63 -0.54 13.88 -4.80
CA LEU A 63 -0.91 15.26 -5.16
C LEU A 63 -1.00 15.44 -6.68
N VAL A 64 0.02 15.02 -7.43
CA VAL A 64 0.03 15.13 -8.90
C VAL A 64 -1.04 14.24 -9.53
N SER A 65 -1.29 13.07 -8.95
CA SER A 65 -2.39 12.18 -9.38
C SER A 65 -3.77 12.77 -9.08
N ALA A 66 -3.94 13.52 -7.99
CA ALA A 66 -5.20 14.19 -7.65
C ALA A 66 -5.47 15.40 -8.55
N LEU A 67 -4.41 16.12 -8.96
CA LEU A 67 -4.48 17.24 -9.90
C LEU A 67 -4.77 16.79 -11.35
N GLY A 68 -4.77 15.48 -11.64
CA GLY A 68 -5.07 14.96 -12.98
C GLY A 68 -4.00 15.25 -14.03
N ILE A 69 -2.79 15.63 -13.61
CA ILE A 69 -1.69 16.02 -14.51
C ILE A 69 -1.16 14.81 -15.31
N ILE A 70 -1.28 13.60 -14.76
CA ILE A 70 -0.74 12.37 -15.37
C ILE A 70 -1.72 11.84 -16.42
N PRO A 71 -1.32 11.75 -17.71
CA PRO A 71 -2.21 11.22 -18.76
C PRO A 71 -2.50 9.73 -18.57
N GLU A 72 -3.70 9.30 -18.98
CA GLU A 72 -4.18 7.93 -18.75
C GLU A 72 -3.29 6.84 -19.35
N GLY A 73 -2.66 7.11 -20.50
CA GLY A 73 -1.70 6.19 -21.13
C GLY A 73 -0.48 5.93 -20.24
N LEU A 74 0.00 6.95 -19.53
CA LEU A 74 1.14 6.84 -18.63
C LEU A 74 0.78 6.15 -17.32
N ARG A 75 -0.43 6.40 -16.80
CA ARG A 75 -0.98 5.65 -15.65
C ARG A 75 -1.13 4.17 -15.97
N THR A 76 -1.59 3.83 -17.18
CA THR A 76 -1.73 2.44 -17.63
C THR A 76 -0.36 1.79 -17.81
N GLY A 77 0.61 2.51 -18.38
CA GLY A 77 2.01 2.07 -18.46
C GLY A 77 2.63 1.80 -17.09
N ALA A 78 2.43 2.70 -16.13
CA ALA A 78 2.91 2.54 -14.75
C ALA A 78 2.22 1.36 -14.03
N LYS A 79 0.90 1.17 -14.21
CA LYS A 79 0.18 -0.02 -13.70
C LYS A 79 0.75 -1.31 -14.30
N LYS A 80 1.02 -1.34 -15.61
CA LYS A 80 1.59 -2.53 -16.28
C LYS A 80 3.01 -2.82 -15.79
N LEU A 81 3.81 -1.77 -15.57
CA LEU A 81 5.12 -1.88 -14.94
C LEU A 81 5.01 -2.44 -13.52
N GLN A 82 4.10 -1.91 -12.69
CA GLN A 82 3.84 -2.42 -11.34
C GLN A 82 3.49 -3.91 -11.37
N SER A 83 2.56 -4.31 -12.25
CA SER A 83 2.15 -5.71 -12.39
C SER A 83 3.30 -6.61 -12.85
N PHE A 84 4.21 -6.12 -13.69
CA PHE A 84 5.42 -6.86 -14.08
C PHE A 84 6.36 -7.06 -12.89
N PHE A 85 6.60 -6.03 -12.07
CA PHE A 85 7.42 -6.14 -10.87
C PHE A 85 6.81 -7.09 -9.83
N THR A 86 5.51 -6.95 -9.56
CA THR A 86 4.81 -7.79 -8.57
C THR A 86 4.54 -9.21 -9.08
N GLY A 87 4.43 -9.42 -10.40
CA GLY A 87 4.13 -10.74 -10.98
C GLY A 87 5.37 -11.56 -11.31
N THR A 88 6.40 -10.93 -11.90
CA THR A 88 7.58 -11.65 -12.42
C THR A 88 8.79 -11.47 -11.52
N LEU A 89 9.07 -10.24 -11.07
CA LEU A 89 10.28 -9.94 -10.30
C LEU A 89 10.13 -10.25 -8.81
N ILE A 90 8.91 -10.50 -8.31
CA ILE A 90 8.69 -10.76 -6.88
C ILE A 90 9.46 -11.98 -6.37
N LEU A 91 9.64 -13.01 -7.20
CA LEU A 91 10.41 -14.20 -6.83
C LEU A 91 11.89 -13.85 -6.61
N ILE A 92 12.46 -13.04 -7.51
CA ILE A 92 13.85 -12.58 -7.39
C ILE A 92 14.01 -11.70 -6.15
N ILE A 93 13.05 -10.79 -5.90
CA ILE A 93 13.05 -9.94 -4.71
C ILE A 93 12.93 -10.78 -3.43
N MET A 94 12.09 -11.82 -3.41
CA MET A 94 11.95 -12.72 -2.26
C MET A 94 13.22 -13.52 -2.00
N VAL A 95 13.94 -13.95 -3.03
CA VAL A 95 15.27 -14.57 -2.86
C VAL A 95 16.26 -13.59 -2.26
N GLY A 96 16.31 -12.34 -2.76
CA GLY A 96 17.19 -11.31 -2.20
C GLY A 96 16.89 -10.97 -0.74
N VAL A 97 15.62 -10.72 -0.40
CA VAL A 97 15.20 -10.48 0.99
C VAL A 97 15.45 -11.69 1.88
N GLY A 98 15.23 -12.91 1.36
CA GLY A 98 15.51 -14.14 2.09
C GLY A 98 16.99 -14.35 2.39
N ALA A 99 17.90 -13.88 1.53
CA ALA A 99 19.34 -13.94 1.76
C ALA A 99 19.79 -12.96 2.86
N ASP A 100 19.19 -11.78 2.93
CA ASP A 100 19.46 -10.78 3.99
C ASP A 100 18.73 -11.10 5.31
N THR A 101 17.70 -11.96 5.29
CA THR A 101 16.94 -12.33 6.48
C THR A 101 17.71 -13.36 7.31
N SER A 102 18.14 -12.98 8.51
CA SER A 102 18.80 -13.93 9.39
C SER A 102 17.79 -14.94 9.96
N LEU A 103 18.03 -16.24 9.69
CA LEU A 103 17.17 -17.31 10.22
C LEU A 103 17.16 -17.31 11.75
N LYS A 104 18.24 -16.85 12.37
CA LYS A 104 18.36 -16.77 13.82
C LYS A 104 17.42 -15.72 14.41
N GLU A 105 17.38 -14.50 13.86
CA GLU A 105 16.41 -13.48 14.32
C GLU A 105 14.98 -13.92 14.04
N LEU A 106 14.73 -14.62 12.94
CA LEU A 106 13.39 -15.16 12.66
C LEU A 106 12.97 -16.18 13.73
N LEU A 107 13.85 -17.10 14.11
CA LEU A 107 13.58 -18.07 15.18
C LEU A 107 13.42 -17.39 16.54
N ASP A 108 14.27 -16.41 16.85
CA ASP A 108 14.18 -15.63 18.10
C ASP A 108 12.94 -14.74 18.14
N ALA A 109 12.40 -14.34 16.98
CA ALA A 109 11.15 -13.59 16.88
C ALA A 109 9.91 -14.49 17.08
N ILE A 110 10.02 -15.81 16.90
CA ILE A 110 8.92 -16.76 17.14
C ILE A 110 8.86 -17.10 18.63
N THR A 111 8.45 -16.12 19.43
CA THR A 111 8.15 -16.29 20.86
C THR A 111 6.65 -16.20 21.10
N PHE A 112 6.18 -16.86 22.17
CA PHE A 112 4.78 -16.78 22.57
C PHE A 112 4.32 -15.32 22.77
N GLY A 113 5.18 -14.47 23.35
CA GLY A 113 4.90 -13.04 23.52
C GLY A 113 4.64 -12.32 22.21
N ASN A 114 5.50 -12.50 21.20
CA ASN A 114 5.34 -11.84 19.90
C ASN A 114 4.08 -12.32 19.16
N VAL A 115 3.72 -13.60 19.27
CA VAL A 115 2.48 -14.14 18.69
C VAL A 115 1.25 -13.51 19.34
N VAL A 116 1.24 -13.38 20.66
CA VAL A 116 0.12 -12.74 21.39
C VAL A 116 0.01 -11.25 21.04
N ILE A 117 1.14 -10.53 20.98
CA ILE A 117 1.15 -9.11 20.57
C ILE A 117 0.61 -8.96 19.15
N ALA A 118 1.09 -9.77 18.21
CA ALA A 118 0.60 -9.75 16.82
C ALA A 118 -0.90 -10.02 16.76
N PHE A 119 -1.39 -11.02 17.50
CA PHE A 119 -2.82 -11.32 17.58
C PHE A 119 -3.63 -10.13 18.12
N LEU A 120 -3.17 -9.50 19.20
CA LEU A 120 -3.83 -8.32 19.78
C LEU A 120 -3.84 -7.12 18.82
N ILE A 121 -2.77 -6.90 18.06
CA ILE A 121 -2.72 -5.85 17.03
C ILE A 121 -3.78 -6.11 15.95
N VAL A 122 -3.90 -7.35 15.47
CA VAL A 122 -4.92 -7.72 14.47
C VAL A 122 -6.33 -7.52 15.04
N VAL A 123 -6.58 -7.94 16.28
CA VAL A 123 -7.87 -7.71 16.95
C VAL A 123 -8.16 -6.22 17.11
N GLY A 124 -7.16 -5.42 17.49
CA GLY A 124 -7.25 -3.96 17.56
C GLY A 124 -7.58 -3.34 16.21
N ALA A 125 -6.96 -3.81 15.12
CA ALA A 125 -7.26 -3.36 13.77
C ALA A 125 -8.70 -3.70 13.34
N ILE A 126 -9.20 -4.89 13.67
CA ILE A 126 -10.59 -5.30 13.42
C ILE A 126 -11.55 -4.39 14.18
N LEU A 127 -11.36 -4.20 15.48
CA LEU A 127 -12.26 -3.39 16.32
C LEU A 127 -12.22 -1.92 15.91
N GLY A 128 -11.03 -1.36 15.70
CA GLY A 128 -10.85 0.03 15.29
C GLY A 128 -11.50 0.32 13.95
N SER A 129 -11.31 -0.56 12.95
CA SER A 129 -11.94 -0.41 11.63
C SER A 129 -13.44 -0.70 11.63
N ALA A 130 -13.93 -1.61 12.48
CA ALA A 130 -15.36 -1.87 12.65
C ALA A 130 -16.10 -0.67 13.25
N VAL A 131 -15.55 -0.08 14.32
CA VAL A 131 -16.14 1.09 15.00
C VAL A 131 -16.06 2.32 14.09
N THR A 132 -14.88 2.60 13.52
CA THR A 132 -14.72 3.75 12.63
C THR A 132 -15.55 3.60 11.35
N GLY A 133 -15.62 2.38 10.79
CA GLY A 133 -16.48 2.07 9.65
C GLY A 133 -17.96 2.30 9.95
N TYR A 134 -18.42 1.88 11.14
CA TYR A 134 -19.80 2.11 11.57
C TYR A 134 -20.13 3.60 11.68
N LEU A 135 -19.23 4.41 12.26
CA LEU A 135 -19.40 5.86 12.40
C LEU A 135 -19.53 6.57 11.04
N VAL A 136 -18.82 6.08 10.02
CA VAL A 136 -18.88 6.62 8.65
C VAL A 136 -20.08 6.08 7.86
N GLY A 137 -20.84 5.14 8.42
CA GLY A 137 -22.05 4.56 7.83
C GLY A 137 -21.79 3.33 6.93
N PHE A 138 -20.61 2.72 7.03
CA PHE A 138 -20.31 1.42 6.41
C PHE A 138 -20.75 0.25 7.30
N TYR A 139 -20.90 -0.93 6.71
CA TYR A 139 -21.20 -2.15 7.47
C TYR A 139 -19.97 -2.54 8.31
N PRO A 140 -20.09 -2.68 9.65
CA PRO A 140 -18.95 -2.92 10.53
C PRO A 140 -18.10 -4.13 10.12
N ILE A 141 -18.75 -5.19 9.64
CA ILE A 141 -18.07 -6.42 9.20
C ILE A 141 -17.30 -6.21 7.89
N ASP A 142 -17.88 -5.52 6.91
CA ASP A 142 -17.21 -5.26 5.64
C ASP A 142 -16.06 -4.27 5.82
N SER A 143 -16.19 -3.29 6.72
CA SER A 143 -15.11 -2.39 7.13
C SER A 143 -14.00 -3.10 7.90
N ALA A 144 -14.36 -4.01 8.82
CA ALA A 144 -13.39 -4.84 9.54
C ALA A 144 -12.54 -5.69 8.59
N ILE A 145 -13.16 -6.26 7.56
CA ILE A 145 -12.47 -7.08 6.57
C ILE A 145 -11.58 -6.21 5.67
N THR A 146 -12.12 -5.13 5.08
CA THR A 146 -11.42 -4.35 4.04
C THR A 146 -10.43 -3.32 4.57
N ALA A 147 -10.73 -2.65 5.69
CA ALA A 147 -9.85 -1.63 6.27
C ALA A 147 -9.02 -2.16 7.45
N GLY A 148 -9.48 -3.20 8.14
CA GLY A 148 -8.76 -3.85 9.24
C GLY A 148 -7.89 -5.01 8.75
N LEU A 149 -8.51 -6.16 8.50
CA LEU A 149 -7.82 -7.40 8.15
C LEU A 149 -6.98 -7.28 6.87
N CYS A 150 -7.49 -6.60 5.85
CA CYS A 150 -6.75 -6.36 4.62
C CYS A 150 -5.54 -5.41 4.79
N MET A 151 -5.49 -4.63 5.86
CA MET A 151 -4.32 -3.80 6.17
C MET A 151 -3.33 -4.51 7.10
N ALA A 152 -3.82 -5.43 7.92
CA ALA A 152 -3.02 -6.26 8.82
C ALA A 152 -2.43 -7.52 8.15
N ASN A 153 -2.70 -7.72 6.85
CA ASN A 153 -2.20 -8.86 6.08
C ASN A 153 -0.91 -8.51 5.31
N ARG A 154 -0.44 -9.45 4.48
CA ARG A 154 0.75 -9.27 3.63
C ARG A 154 0.45 -8.67 2.25
N GLY A 155 -0.36 -7.62 2.19
CA GLY A 155 -0.71 -6.92 0.94
C GLY A 155 -1.54 -7.76 -0.03
N GLY A 156 -1.36 -7.56 -1.34
CA GLY A 156 -2.29 -8.08 -2.36
C GLY A 156 -2.52 -9.61 -2.38
N SER A 157 -1.52 -10.43 -2.00
CA SER A 157 -1.72 -11.87 -1.84
C SER A 157 -2.46 -12.21 -0.55
N GLY A 158 -2.21 -11.45 0.52
CA GLY A 158 -2.99 -11.51 1.75
C GLY A 158 -4.44 -11.09 1.54
N ASP A 159 -4.70 -10.11 0.67
CA ASP A 159 -6.06 -9.65 0.35
C ASP A 159 -6.88 -10.77 -0.28
N LEU A 160 -6.28 -11.54 -1.18
CA LEU A 160 -6.89 -12.72 -1.78
C LEU A 160 -7.20 -13.79 -0.73
N ALA A 161 -6.28 -14.04 0.21
CA ALA A 161 -6.49 -15.02 1.27
C ALA A 161 -7.61 -14.61 2.24
N VAL A 162 -7.61 -13.36 2.70
CA VAL A 162 -8.61 -12.81 3.64
C VAL A 162 -10.00 -12.75 2.99
N LEU A 163 -10.10 -12.24 1.77
CA LEU A 163 -11.38 -12.15 1.05
C LEU A 163 -11.89 -13.52 0.59
N GLY A 164 -10.98 -14.43 0.25
CA GLY A 164 -11.29 -15.84 -0.03
C GLY A 164 -11.88 -16.53 1.20
N ALA A 165 -11.24 -16.40 2.36
CA ALA A 165 -11.69 -16.99 3.61
C ALA A 165 -13.04 -16.42 4.08
N SER A 166 -13.28 -15.13 3.86
CA SER A 166 -14.54 -14.46 4.21
C SER A 166 -15.64 -14.57 3.14
N LYS A 167 -15.37 -15.24 2.01
CA LYS A 167 -16.30 -15.35 0.85
C LYS A 167 -16.78 -13.99 0.32
N ARG A 168 -15.90 -12.98 0.36
CA ARG A 168 -16.20 -11.56 0.07
C ARG A 168 -15.35 -11.00 -1.08
N MET A 169 -15.07 -11.82 -2.10
CA MET A 169 -14.25 -11.40 -3.25
C MET A 169 -14.79 -10.16 -4.00
N GLY A 170 -16.08 -9.83 -3.87
CA GLY A 170 -16.65 -8.59 -4.40
C GLY A 170 -16.03 -7.31 -3.82
N LEU A 171 -15.34 -7.38 -2.68
CA LEU A 171 -14.66 -6.24 -2.06
C LEU A 171 -13.17 -6.12 -2.43
N MET A 172 -12.69 -6.87 -3.44
CA MET A 172 -11.28 -6.85 -3.85
C MET A 172 -10.78 -5.46 -4.25
N ALA A 173 -11.62 -4.65 -4.91
CA ALA A 173 -11.26 -3.27 -5.26
C ALA A 173 -11.01 -2.40 -4.01
N TYR A 174 -11.81 -2.59 -2.94
CA TYR A 174 -11.62 -1.87 -1.68
C TYR A 174 -10.39 -2.34 -0.93
N ALA A 175 -10.14 -3.66 -0.90
CA ALA A 175 -8.93 -4.21 -0.31
C ALA A 175 -7.67 -3.72 -1.02
N GLN A 176 -7.65 -3.71 -2.36
CA GLN A 176 -6.51 -3.19 -3.13
C GLN A 176 -6.29 -1.69 -2.93
N LEU A 177 -7.36 -0.91 -2.77
CA LEU A 177 -7.24 0.50 -2.39
C LEU A 177 -6.65 0.66 -0.99
N SER A 178 -7.11 -0.13 -0.02
CA SER A 178 -6.60 -0.16 1.36
C SER A 178 -5.10 -0.50 1.39
N SER A 179 -4.69 -1.60 0.77
CA SER A 179 -3.30 -2.05 0.74
C SER A 179 -2.34 -1.07 0.06
N ARG A 180 -2.80 -0.35 -0.99
CA ARG A 180 -1.95 0.60 -1.75
C ARG A 180 -1.91 1.99 -1.13
N LEU A 181 -3.07 2.58 -0.84
CA LEU A 181 -3.15 3.92 -0.27
C LEU A 181 -2.90 3.92 1.24
N GLY A 182 -3.50 2.97 1.96
CA GLY A 182 -3.27 2.78 3.40
C GLY A 182 -1.82 2.42 3.70
N GLY A 183 -1.20 1.54 2.90
CA GLY A 183 0.25 1.27 2.97
C GLY A 183 1.09 2.53 2.81
N GLY A 184 0.75 3.39 1.85
CA GLY A 184 1.44 4.67 1.68
C GLY A 184 1.28 5.60 2.89
N ILE A 185 0.09 5.68 3.48
CA ILE A 185 -0.19 6.48 4.68
C ILE A 185 0.59 5.95 5.89
N VAL A 186 0.62 4.63 6.08
CA VAL A 186 1.39 4.00 7.17
C VAL A 186 2.89 4.28 7.03
N LEU A 187 3.43 4.32 5.82
CA LEU A 187 4.83 4.73 5.61
C LEU A 187 5.09 6.19 6.01
N VAL A 188 4.15 7.10 5.72
CA VAL A 188 4.26 8.50 6.15
C VAL A 188 4.21 8.61 7.67
N ILE A 189 3.22 7.97 8.30
CA ILE A 189 3.08 7.96 9.77
C ILE A 189 4.30 7.31 10.43
N GLY A 190 4.73 6.16 9.92
CA GLY A 190 5.91 5.45 10.40
C GLY A 190 7.17 6.32 10.29
N SER A 191 7.34 7.05 9.18
CA SER A 191 8.47 7.99 9.03
C SER A 191 8.46 9.07 10.11
N ILE A 192 7.30 9.62 10.43
CA ILE A 192 7.15 10.63 11.49
C ILE A 192 7.45 10.02 12.86
N LEU A 193 6.89 8.84 13.16
CA LEU A 193 7.10 8.14 14.43
C LEU A 193 8.56 7.75 14.64
N PHE A 194 9.23 7.19 13.62
CA PHE A 194 10.64 6.85 13.71
C PHE A 194 11.50 8.07 13.98
N SER A 195 11.20 9.20 13.32
CA SER A 195 11.94 10.44 13.57
C SER A 195 11.70 11.05 14.96
N LEU A 196 10.55 10.81 15.58
CA LEU A 196 10.27 11.30 16.94
C LEU A 196 10.93 10.41 18.01
N LEU A 197 11.13 9.13 17.69
CA LEU A 197 11.73 8.14 18.59
C LEU A 197 13.26 8.03 18.44
N SER A 198 13.82 8.48 17.32
CA SER A 198 15.26 8.54 17.03
C SER A 198 15.90 9.81 17.56
#